data_AF-A0A9Q0JI05-F1
#
_entry.id   AF-A0A9Q0JI05-F1
#
_cell.length_a   1.000
_cell.length_b   1.000
_cell.length_c   1.000
_cell.angle_alpha   90.00
_cell.angle_beta   90.00
_cell.angle_gamma   90.00
#
_symmetry.space_group_name_H-M   'P 1'
#
loop_
_entity.id
_entity.type
_entity.pdbx_description
1 polymer ?
#
loop_
_entity_poly.entity_id
_entity_poly.type
_entity_poly.pdbx_seq_one_letter_code
_entity_poly.pdbx_strand_id
1 'polypeptide(L)'
;MQEYIVYMGSLPEGDYRQSSHHLSLLQEVTQQSSLENLLIRSYKRSFNGFSAKLTKKEAESLASREGVVSVFPSTKLKLQTTRSWDFMGFSESLSKSPRMAASDIVVGVIDSGIWAESESFSDEGFGAPPAKWKGACKGGLNFTCN
;
A
#
# COMPACT_ATOMS: atom_id res chain seq x y z
N MET A 1 10.60 16.45 -15.00
CA MET A 1 10.74 15.59 -13.82
C MET A 1 9.57 14.63 -13.75
N GLN A 2 9.78 13.42 -13.26
CA GLN A 2 8.77 12.38 -13.05
C GLN A 2 8.86 11.90 -11.60
N GLU A 3 7.79 11.33 -11.05
CA GLU A 3 7.86 10.66 -9.75
C GLU A 3 8.65 9.34 -9.87
N TYR A 4 9.64 9.17 -9.00
CA TYR A 4 10.37 7.93 -8.79
C TYR A 4 10.17 7.45 -7.37
N ILE A 5 10.25 6.14 -7.18
CA ILE A 5 10.29 5.46 -5.89
C ILE A 5 11.74 5.08 -5.62
N VAL A 6 12.25 5.50 -4.46
CA VAL A 6 13.56 5.17 -3.92
C VAL A 6 13.35 4.17 -2.79
N TYR A 7 13.71 2.91 -3.03
CA TYR A 7 13.62 1.83 -2.07
C TYR A 7 14.95 1.67 -1.34
N MET A 8 14.92 1.71 -0.01
CA MET A 8 16.10 1.66 0.86
C MET A 8 16.13 0.42 1.77
N GLY A 9 15.28 -0.58 1.50
CA GLY A 9 15.29 -1.84 2.24
C GLY A 9 14.46 -1.84 3.53
N SER A 10 14.91 -2.66 4.48
CA SER A 10 14.29 -2.80 5.80
C SER A 10 14.40 -1.50 6.62
N LEU A 11 13.57 -1.39 7.65
CA LEU A 11 13.71 -0.29 8.59
C LEU A 11 15.07 -0.40 9.30
N PRO A 12 15.82 0.70 9.42
CA PRO A 12 17.05 0.71 10.19
C PRO A 12 16.77 0.57 11.69
N GLU A 13 17.72 -0.04 12.41
CA GLU A 13 17.66 -0.22 13.86
C GLU A 13 18.03 1.07 14.60
N GLY A 14 17.41 1.32 15.77
CA GLY A 14 17.70 2.47 16.63
C GLY A 14 16.93 3.77 16.31
N ASP A 15 17.39 4.89 16.86
CA ASP A 15 16.80 6.25 16.73
C ASP A 15 17.04 6.89 15.35
N TYR A 16 16.77 6.14 14.29
CA TYR A 16 16.90 6.64 12.93
C TYR A 16 15.70 7.52 12.56
N ARG A 17 15.95 8.80 12.29
CA ARG A 17 14.92 9.74 11.80
C ARG A 17 14.79 9.62 10.29
N GLN A 18 13.98 8.65 9.83
CA GLN A 18 13.80 8.32 8.41
C GLN A 18 13.54 9.56 7.55
N SER A 19 12.64 10.43 7.99
CA SER A 19 12.30 11.65 7.24
C SER A 19 13.48 12.59 7.04
N SER A 20 14.36 12.73 8.03
CA SER A 20 15.53 13.62 7.91
C SER A 20 16.56 13.04 6.94
N HIS A 21 16.79 11.73 6.98
CA HIS A 21 17.72 11.09 6.03
C HIS A 21 17.17 11.10 4.60
N HIS A 22 15.87 10.88 4.40
CA HIS A 22 15.27 11.00 3.07
C HIS A 22 15.44 12.40 2.49
N LEU A 23 15.25 13.43 3.32
CA LEU A 23 15.45 14.82 2.90
C LEU A 23 16.91 15.12 2.59
N SER A 24 17.87 14.66 3.40
CA SER A 24 19.29 14.91 3.14
C SER A 24 19.76 14.26 1.84
N LEU A 25 19.39 12.99 1.59
CA LEU A 25 19.71 12.31 0.33
C LEU A 25 19.14 13.04 -0.88
N LEU A 26 17.89 13.50 -0.77
CA LEU A 26 17.23 14.25 -1.83
C LEU A 26 17.92 15.61 -2.06
N GLN A 27 18.30 16.31 -0.98
CA GLN A 27 19.01 17.60 -1.05
C GLN A 27 20.37 17.47 -1.73
N GLU A 28 21.15 16.45 -1.36
CA GLU A 28 22.48 16.23 -1.90
C GLU A 28 22.47 15.97 -3.41
N VAL A 29 21.47 15.26 -3.92
CA VAL A 29 21.42 14.89 -5.33
C VAL A 29 20.81 15.99 -6.19
N THR A 30 19.83 16.71 -5.67
CA THR A 30 19.15 17.78 -6.41
C THR A 30 19.91 19.11 -6.37
N GLN A 31 20.78 19.30 -5.37
CA GLN A 31 21.50 20.55 -5.10
C GLN A 31 20.53 21.75 -4.90
N GLN A 32 19.27 21.48 -4.57
CA GLN A 32 18.26 22.51 -4.35
C GLN A 32 18.15 22.87 -2.87
N SER A 33 17.95 24.15 -2.59
CA SER A 33 17.74 24.66 -1.23
C SER A 33 16.32 24.42 -0.70
N SER A 34 15.33 24.26 -1.60
CA SER A 34 13.95 23.95 -1.24
C SER A 34 13.52 22.62 -1.83
N LEU A 35 13.05 21.71 -0.96
CA LEU A 35 12.61 20.36 -1.32
C LEU A 35 11.09 20.16 -1.21
N GLU A 36 10.36 21.21 -0.84
CA GLU A 36 8.92 21.15 -0.53
C GLU A 36 8.08 20.64 -1.71
N ASN A 37 8.55 20.87 -2.94
CA ASN A 37 7.87 20.45 -4.16
C ASN A 37 8.42 19.15 -4.77
N LEU A 38 9.50 18.61 -4.20
CA LEU A 38 10.20 17.43 -4.70
C LEU A 38 9.80 16.17 -3.95
N LEU A 39 9.80 16.20 -2.61
CA LEU A 39 9.42 15.04 -1.80
C LEU A 39 7.90 14.85 -1.83
N ILE A 40 7.44 13.71 -2.34
CA ILE A 40 6.01 13.37 -2.41
C ILE A 40 5.60 12.56 -1.19
N ARG A 41 6.39 11.53 -0.83
CA ARG A 41 6.07 10.65 0.30
C ARG A 41 7.31 10.09 0.95
N SER A 42 7.31 10.03 2.29
CA SER A 42 8.28 9.29 3.09
C SER A 42 7.63 8.01 3.65
N TYR A 43 8.21 6.85 3.35
CA TYR A 43 7.79 5.54 3.84
C TYR A 43 8.66 5.14 5.03
N LYS A 44 8.03 4.94 6.19
CA LYS A 44 8.74 4.78 7.48
C LYS A 44 8.18 3.69 8.40
N ARG A 45 7.17 2.94 7.95
CA ARG A 45 6.41 2.01 8.81
C ARG A 45 6.71 0.54 8.53
N SER A 46 6.69 0.14 7.26
CA SER A 46 6.87 -1.26 6.86
C SER A 46 8.21 -1.49 6.16
N PHE A 47 8.77 -0.43 5.58
CA PHE A 47 10.06 -0.42 4.90
C PHE A 47 10.61 1.01 4.91
N ASN A 48 11.89 1.15 4.58
CA ASN A 48 12.59 2.42 4.45
C ASN A 48 12.61 2.85 2.98
N GLY A 49 12.27 4.12 2.72
CA GLY A 49 12.27 4.67 1.37
C GLY A 49 11.39 5.89 1.21
N PHE A 50 11.39 6.48 0.02
CA PHE A 50 10.60 7.66 -0.29
C PHE A 50 10.23 7.73 -1.77
N SER A 51 9.23 8.54 -2.11
CA SER A 51 8.97 8.94 -3.49
C SER A 51 9.19 10.44 -3.68
N ALA A 52 9.79 10.81 -4.81
CA ALA A 52 10.13 12.18 -5.13
C ALA A 52 10.06 12.45 -6.63
N LYS A 53 9.83 13.72 -7.00
CA LYS A 53 9.96 14.18 -8.38
C LYS A 53 11.44 14.36 -8.71
N LEU A 54 11.93 13.60 -9.68
CA LEU A 54 13.33 13.59 -10.09
C LEU A 54 13.45 13.68 -11.61
N THR A 55 14.59 14.19 -12.07
CA THR A 55 15.11 13.94 -13.41
C THR A 55 15.73 12.55 -13.48
N LYS A 56 15.91 12.03 -14.70
CA LYS A 56 16.56 10.73 -14.90
C LYS A 56 17.98 10.69 -14.30
N LYS A 57 18.75 11.78 -14.46
CA LYS A 57 20.10 11.92 -13.91
C LYS A 57 20.13 11.91 -12.38
N GLU A 58 19.18 12.59 -11.73
CA GLU A 58 19.06 12.57 -10.28
C GLU A 58 18.65 11.18 -9.77
N ALA A 59 17.75 10.49 -10.47
CA ALA A 59 17.37 9.11 -10.13
C ALA A 59 18.55 8.13 -10.26
N GLU A 60 19.35 8.25 -11.33
CA GLU A 60 20.58 7.46 -11.53
C GLU A 60 21.63 7.75 -10.44
N SER A 61 21.79 9.03 -10.06
CA SER A 61 22.67 9.44 -8.97
C SER A 61 22.22 8.85 -7.63
N LEU A 62 20.93 8.91 -7.31
CA LEU A 62 20.36 8.28 -6.10
C LEU A 62 20.54 6.76 -6.08
N ALA A 63 20.41 6.09 -7.22
CA ALA A 63 20.61 4.65 -7.32
C ALA A 63 22.03 4.19 -6.97
N SER A 64 23.01 5.10 -7.04
CA SER A 64 24.41 4.83 -6.67
C SER A 64 24.73 5.15 -5.20
N ARG A 65 23.77 5.68 -4.42
CA ARG A 65 24.00 6.05 -3.03
C ARG A 65 23.96 4.84 -2.11
N GLU A 66 24.85 4.83 -1.12
CA GLU A 66 24.85 3.84 -0.05
C GLU A 66 23.49 3.84 0.68
N GLY A 67 22.98 2.64 0.97
CA GLY A 67 21.67 2.46 1.60
C GLY A 67 20.48 2.57 0.65
N VAL A 68 20.67 2.91 -0.63
CA VAL A 68 19.64 2.80 -1.67
C VAL A 68 19.74 1.43 -2.34
N VAL A 69 18.65 0.67 -2.30
CA VAL A 69 18.57 -0.67 -2.90
C VAL A 69 18.12 -0.59 -4.35
N SER A 70 17.12 0.22 -4.66
CA SER A 70 16.67 0.43 -6.04
C SER A 70 15.94 1.76 -6.22
N VAL A 71 15.99 2.29 -7.44
CA VAL A 71 15.26 3.49 -7.85
C VAL A 71 14.53 3.19 -9.14
N PHE A 72 13.22 3.41 -9.18
CA PHE A 72 12.40 3.11 -10.34
C PHE A 72 11.25 4.09 -10.51
N PRO A 73 10.75 4.34 -11.73
CA PRO A 73 9.63 5.25 -11.95
C PRO A 73 8.37 4.79 -11.22
N SER A 74 7.64 5.74 -10.62
CA SER A 74 6.30 5.48 -10.09
C SER A 74 5.33 5.21 -11.25
N THR A 75 4.56 4.14 -11.14
CA THR A 75 3.61 3.70 -12.17
C THR A 75 2.21 3.57 -11.59
N LYS A 76 1.21 4.02 -12.35
CA LYS A 76 -0.19 3.72 -12.05
C LYS A 76 -0.53 2.33 -12.56
N LEU A 77 -1.01 1.46 -11.68
CA LEU A 77 -1.55 0.15 -12.07
C LEU A 77 -2.97 0.32 -12.62
N LYS A 78 -3.33 -0.52 -13.60
CA LYS A 78 -4.68 -0.57 -14.17
C LYS A 78 -5.47 -1.70 -13.52
N LEU A 79 -6.76 -1.49 -13.32
CA LEU A 79 -7.66 -2.54 -12.86
C LEU A 79 -7.62 -3.70 -13.85
N GLN A 80 -7.50 -4.91 -13.30
CA GLN A 80 -7.64 -6.15 -14.05
C GLN A 80 -8.99 -6.76 -13.70
N THR A 81 -9.82 -7.04 -14.69
CA THR A 81 -11.05 -7.79 -14.48
C THR A 81 -10.71 -9.28 -14.47
N THR A 82 -10.74 -9.90 -13.29
CA THR A 82 -10.78 -11.36 -13.22
C THR A 82 -12.21 -11.78 -12.89
N ARG A 83 -12.75 -12.76 -13.62
CA ARG A 83 -13.89 -13.52 -13.13
C ARG A 83 -13.37 -14.34 -11.96
N SER A 84 -13.45 -13.79 -10.74
CA SER A 84 -12.72 -14.31 -9.57
C SER A 84 -12.98 -15.79 -9.30
N TRP A 85 -14.21 -16.27 -9.57
CA TRP A 85 -14.56 -17.68 -9.46
C TRP A 85 -13.77 -18.55 -10.45
N ASP A 86 -13.78 -18.20 -11.74
CA ASP A 86 -13.02 -18.90 -12.78
C ASP A 86 -11.50 -18.81 -12.55
N PHE A 87 -11.02 -17.64 -12.13
CA PHE A 87 -9.61 -17.39 -11.81
C PHE A 87 -9.13 -18.25 -10.64
N MET A 88 -9.96 -18.41 -9.62
CA MET A 88 -9.66 -19.27 -8.46
C MET A 88 -9.96 -20.76 -8.73
N GLY A 89 -10.49 -21.12 -9.91
CA GLY A 89 -10.85 -22.48 -10.25
C GLY A 89 -12.08 -23.01 -9.49
N PHE A 90 -12.94 -22.12 -9.00
CA PHE A 90 -14.18 -22.51 -8.33
C PHE A 90 -15.31 -22.71 -9.35
N SER A 91 -15.94 -23.89 -9.32
CA SER A 91 -17.20 -24.14 -10.03
C SER A 91 -18.37 -23.49 -9.29
N GLU A 92 -19.38 -22.98 -10.02
CA GLU A 92 -20.65 -22.47 -9.46
C GLU A 92 -21.34 -23.47 -8.50
N SER A 93 -21.07 -24.77 -8.66
CA SER A 93 -21.65 -25.85 -7.86
C SER A 93 -20.92 -26.12 -6.53
N LEU A 94 -20.40 -25.09 -5.84
CA LEU A 94 -19.89 -25.29 -4.49
C LEU A 94 -21.03 -25.76 -3.59
N SER A 95 -21.06 -27.07 -3.31
CA SER A 95 -21.92 -27.63 -2.29
C SER A 95 -21.63 -26.89 -0.99
N LYS A 96 -22.65 -26.26 -0.40
CA LYS A 96 -22.60 -25.58 0.90
C LYS A 96 -22.28 -26.58 2.01
N SER A 97 -21.05 -27.09 2.03
CA SER A 97 -20.53 -27.89 3.11
C SER A 97 -20.33 -26.96 4.30
N PRO A 98 -20.91 -27.26 5.47
CA PRO A 98 -20.67 -26.49 6.70
C PRO A 98 -19.18 -26.37 7.06
N ARG A 99 -18.34 -27.27 6.54
CA ARG A 99 -16.87 -27.25 6.71
C ARG A 99 -16.17 -26.17 5.88
N MET A 100 -16.86 -25.47 4.97
CA MET A 100 -16.31 -24.39 4.15
C MET A 100 -16.59 -22.98 4.71
N ALA A 101 -17.25 -22.87 5.86
CA ALA A 101 -17.39 -21.60 6.56
C ALA A 101 -16.02 -21.18 7.13
N ALA A 102 -15.23 -20.48 6.33
CA ALA A 102 -14.01 -19.85 6.77
C ALA A 102 -14.37 -18.71 7.75
N SER A 103 -14.16 -18.94 9.04
CA SER A 103 -14.33 -17.95 10.10
C SER A 103 -12.96 -17.56 10.70
N ASP A 104 -12.92 -16.43 11.40
CA ASP A 104 -11.69 -15.88 12.02
C ASP A 104 -10.54 -15.55 11.03
N ILE A 105 -10.84 -15.23 9.78
CA ILE A 105 -9.83 -14.81 8.78
C ILE A 105 -10.03 -13.34 8.42
N VAL A 106 -8.94 -12.59 8.36
CA VAL A 106 -8.92 -11.20 7.86
C VAL A 106 -8.33 -11.21 6.45
N VAL A 107 -9.14 -10.81 5.46
CA VAL A 107 -8.70 -10.68 4.06
C VAL A 107 -8.51 -9.20 3.73
N GLY A 108 -7.31 -8.82 3.30
CA GLY A 108 -7.01 -7.47 2.84
C GLY A 108 -7.20 -7.34 1.33
N VAL A 109 -8.01 -6.38 0.89
CA VAL A 109 -8.28 -6.10 -0.53
C VAL A 109 -7.80 -4.69 -0.85
N ILE A 110 -6.93 -4.57 -1.87
CA ILE A 110 -6.48 -3.28 -2.41
C ILE A 110 -7.12 -3.14 -3.79
N ASP A 111 -8.24 -2.42 -3.86
CA ASP A 111 -9.00 -2.20 -5.09
C ASP A 111 -9.53 -0.75 -5.13
N SER A 112 -10.33 -0.45 -6.14
CA SER A 112 -11.08 0.79 -6.35
C SER A 112 -12.19 1.06 -5.33
N GLY A 113 -12.63 0.05 -4.58
CA GLY A 113 -13.65 0.19 -3.53
C GLY A 113 -14.61 -1.01 -3.51
N ILE A 114 -15.61 -0.93 -2.64
CA ILE A 114 -16.71 -1.90 -2.54
C ILE A 114 -18.04 -1.17 -2.37
N TRP A 115 -19.15 -1.81 -2.77
CA TRP A 115 -20.50 -1.41 -2.38
C TRP A 115 -20.83 -2.07 -1.04
N ALA A 116 -20.46 -1.41 0.05
CA ALA A 116 -20.61 -1.95 1.40
C ALA A 116 -22.08 -2.19 1.79
N GLU A 117 -23.02 -1.52 1.13
CA GLU A 117 -24.47 -1.70 1.25
C GLU A 117 -25.03 -2.93 0.52
N SER A 118 -24.22 -3.60 -0.30
CA SER A 118 -24.65 -4.81 -1.01
C SER A 118 -24.97 -5.93 -0.02
N GLU A 119 -26.04 -6.69 -0.25
CA GLU A 119 -26.42 -7.86 0.57
C GLU A 119 -25.28 -8.89 0.69
N SER A 120 -24.35 -8.93 -0.28
CA SER A 120 -23.16 -9.80 -0.22
C SER A 120 -22.21 -9.48 0.94
N PHE A 121 -22.31 -8.27 1.53
CA PHE A 121 -21.52 -7.82 2.68
C PHE A 121 -22.35 -7.68 3.96
N SER A 122 -23.59 -8.18 3.98
CA SER A 122 -24.40 -8.24 5.22
C SER A 122 -23.69 -9.09 6.27
N ASP A 123 -23.59 -8.57 7.49
CA ASP A 123 -23.06 -9.27 8.66
C ASP A 123 -24.17 -10.00 9.45
N GLU A 124 -25.40 -10.05 8.93
CA GLU A 124 -26.49 -10.79 9.55
C GLU A 124 -26.13 -12.27 9.70
N GLY A 125 -26.21 -12.78 10.94
CA GLY A 125 -25.85 -14.15 11.28
C GLY A 125 -24.36 -14.40 11.51
N PHE A 126 -23.49 -13.40 11.38
CA PHE A 126 -22.07 -13.48 11.73
C PHE A 126 -21.79 -13.00 13.17
N GLY A 127 -20.73 -13.53 13.76
CA GLY A 127 -20.24 -13.09 15.07
C GLY A 127 -19.39 -11.82 14.98
N ALA A 128 -18.88 -11.36 16.11
CA ALA A 128 -17.98 -10.21 16.16
C ALA A 128 -16.71 -10.43 15.28
N PRO A 129 -16.11 -9.36 14.75
CA PRO A 129 -14.85 -9.45 14.00
C PRO A 129 -13.75 -10.18 14.78
N PRO A 130 -12.77 -10.79 14.06
CA PRO A 130 -11.62 -11.47 14.68
C PRO A 130 -10.95 -10.60 15.75
N ALA A 131 -10.71 -11.12 16.95
CA ALA A 131 -10.12 -10.34 18.06
C ALA A 131 -8.72 -9.76 17.73
N LYS A 132 -8.02 -10.37 16.77
CA LYS A 132 -6.73 -9.90 16.23
C LYS A 132 -6.85 -8.71 15.28
N TRP A 133 -8.05 -8.38 14.80
CA TRP A 133 -8.29 -7.26 13.91
C TRP A 133 -8.13 -5.94 14.68
N LYS A 134 -7.25 -5.07 14.18
CA LYS A 134 -6.97 -3.74 14.75
C LYS A 134 -7.30 -2.60 13.80
N GLY A 135 -8.03 -2.89 12.73
CA GLY A 135 -8.48 -1.85 11.80
C GLY A 135 -9.68 -1.10 12.36
N ALA A 136 -10.02 -0.01 11.70
CA ALA A 136 -11.18 0.80 12.03
C ALA A 136 -12.03 0.97 10.78
N CYS A 137 -13.35 0.94 10.96
CA CYS A 137 -14.24 1.38 9.91
C CYS A 137 -14.16 2.91 9.80
N LYS A 138 -13.81 3.39 8.61
CA LYS A 138 -13.88 4.81 8.25
C LYS A 138 -15.09 4.95 7.35
N GLY A 139 -16.22 5.29 7.94
CA GLY A 139 -17.49 5.47 7.22
C GLY A 139 -17.38 6.45 6.04
N GLY A 140 -18.44 6.54 5.25
CA GLY A 140 -18.54 7.44 4.10
C GLY A 140 -19.81 8.29 4.17
N LEU A 141 -19.98 9.20 3.21
CA LEU A 141 -21.18 10.06 3.12
C LEU A 141 -22.49 9.27 3.16
N ASN A 142 -22.50 8.04 2.61
CA ASN A 142 -23.67 7.15 2.56
C ASN A 142 -23.38 5.77 3.19
N PHE A 143 -22.40 5.66 4.09
CA PHE A 143 -22.02 4.39 4.70
C PHE A 143 -21.68 4.58 6.18
N THR A 144 -22.44 3.91 7.04
CA THR A 144 -22.22 3.86 8.49
C THR A 144 -21.50 2.59 8.89
N CYS A 145 -20.62 2.72 9.87
CA CYS A 145 -19.96 1.58 10.50
C CYS A 145 -20.93 0.92 11.49
N ASN A 146 -21.01 -0.41 11.46
CA ASN A 146 -21.72 -1.21 12.46
C ASN A 146 -21.01 -1.19 13.82
#